data_AF-A0A929K2F3-F1
#
_entry.id   AF-A0A929K2F3-F1
#
_cell.length_a   1.000
_cell.length_b   1.000
_cell.length_c   1.000
_cell.angle_alpha   90.00
_cell.angle_beta   90.00
_cell.angle_gamma   90.00
#
_symmetry.space_group_name_H-M   'P 1'
#
loop_
_entity.id
_entity.type
_entity.pdbx_description
1 polymer ?
#
loop_
_entity_poly.entity_id
_entity_poly.type
_entity_poly.pdbx_seq_one_letter_code
_entity_poly.pdbx_strand_id
1 'polypeptide(L)' 'MASYKIEWKQSARRELKKLQKKTISRILQIIETLPDNPYPSGSRKLHGAEYTYRLRAGDYRIICSRSRLET' A
#
# COMPACT_ATOMS: atom_id res chain seq x y z
N MET A 1 9.06 -17.65 4.52
CA MET A 1 8.42 -16.58 3.73
C MET A 1 8.28 -15.38 4.66
N ALA A 2 8.81 -14.21 4.29
CA ALA A 2 8.85 -13.05 5.17
C ALA A 2 7.46 -12.36 5.19
N SER A 3 6.68 -12.59 6.24
CA SER A 3 5.38 -11.94 6.40
C SER A 3 5.57 -10.48 6.81
N TYR A 4 5.39 -9.56 5.87
CA TYR A 4 5.37 -8.13 6.18
C TYR A 4 4.07 -7.74 6.89
N LYS A 5 4.17 -7.05 8.02
CA LYS A 5 3.01 -6.48 8.71
C LYS A 5 2.58 -5.19 8.01
N ILE A 6 1.33 -5.12 7.60
CA ILE A 6 0.75 -3.91 7.01
C ILE A 6 0.24 -3.02 8.13
N GLU A 7 0.77 -1.80 8.22
CA GLU A 7 0.30 -0.79 9.17
C GLU A 7 -0.33 0.39 8.45
N TRP A 8 -1.56 0.72 8.86
CA TRP A 8 -2.35 1.78 8.26
C TRP A 8 -2.18 3.08 9.05
N LYS A 9 -1.76 4.15 8.36
CA LYS A 9 -1.82 5.50 8.94
C LYS A 9 -3.26 5.88 9.26
N GLN A 10 -3.44 6.68 10.31
CA GLN A 10 -4.77 7.15 10.71
C GLN A 10 -5.43 8.00 9.61
N SER A 11 -4.63 8.80 8.89
CA SER A 11 -5.08 9.53 7.69
C SER A 11 -5.60 8.57 6.61
N ALA A 12 -4.85 7.52 6.29
CA ALA A 12 -5.24 6.52 5.31
C ALA A 12 -6.55 5.82 5.69
N ARG A 13 -6.77 5.48 6.96
CA ARG A 13 -8.05 4.93 7.43
C ARG A 13 -9.22 5.90 7.26
N ARG A 14 -9.01 7.20 7.54
CA ARG A 14 -10.05 8.23 7.36
C ARG A 14 -10.40 8.42 5.89
N GLU A 15 -9.40 8.42 5.01
CA GLU A 15 -9.60 8.50 3.56
C GLU A 15 -10.33 7.26 3.04
N LEU A 16 -9.89 6.06 3.45
CA LEU A 16 -10.52 4.79 3.07
C LEU A 16 -12.01 4.76 3.43
N LYS A 17 -12.38 5.25 4.62
CA LYS A 17 -13.77 5.35 5.06
C LYS A 17 -14.64 6.29 4.21
N LYS A 18 -14.05 7.25 3.50
CA LYS A 18 -14.77 8.15 2.59
C LYS A 18 -15.00 7.54 1.21
N LEU A 19 -14.33 6.43 0.89
CA LEU A 19 -14.45 5.77 -0.40
C LEU A 19 -15.65 4.82 -0.43
N GLN A 20 -16.14 4.54 -1.65
CA GLN A 20 -17.18 3.54 -1.85
C GLN A 20 -16.67 2.13 -1.49
N LYS A 21 -17.56 1.27 -0.98
CA LYS A 21 -17.23 -0.12 -0.57
C LYS A 21 -16.51 -0.92 -1.66
N LYS A 22 -16.88 -0.71 -2.94
CA LYS A 22 -16.24 -1.36 -4.10
C LYS A 22 -14.76 -0.97 -4.23
N THR A 23 -14.46 0.31 -4.06
CA THR A 23 -13.08 0.83 -4.07
C THR A 23 -12.29 0.29 -2.89
N ILE A 24 -12.87 0.31 -1.69
CA ILE A 24 -12.23 -0.22 -0.47
C ILE A 24 -11.83 -1.67 -0.69
N SER A 25 -12.74 -2.50 -1.19
CA SER A 25 -12.49 -3.93 -1.44
C SER A 25 -11.33 -4.13 -2.43
N ARG A 26 -11.29 -3.33 -3.51
CA ARG A 26 -10.21 -3.41 -4.51
C ARG A 26 -8.85 -2.98 -3.95
N ILE A 27 -8.82 -1.98 -3.07
CA ILE A 27 -7.61 -1.55 -2.37
C ILE A 27 -7.12 -2.64 -1.41
N LEU A 28 -8.03 -3.24 -0.64
CA LEU A 28 -7.71 -4.32 0.30
C LEU A 28 -7.12 -5.53 -0.43
N GLN A 29 -7.73 -5.97 -1.54
CA GLN A 29 -7.21 -7.08 -2.34
C GLN A 29 -5.77 -6.83 -2.80
N ILE A 30 -5.44 -5.62 -3.27
CA ILE A 30 -4.07 -5.30 -3.68
C ILE A 30 -3.13 -5.34 -2.47
N ILE A 31 -3.55 -4.77 -1.34
CA ILE A 31 -2.73 -4.69 -0.14
C ILE A 31 -2.48 -6.08 0.46
N GLU A 32 -3.47 -6.98 0.44
CA GLU A 32 -3.32 -8.36 0.90
C GLU A 32 -2.32 -9.17 0.07
N THR A 33 -2.05 -8.76 -1.19
CA THR A 33 -0.99 -9.38 -2.02
C THR A 33 0.41 -8.84 -1.75
N LEU A 34 0.56 -7.69 -1.09
CA LEU A 34 1.86 -7.07 -0.81
C LEU A 34 2.80 -7.89 0.10
N PRO A 35 2.33 -8.64 1.12
CA PRO A 35 3.20 -9.46 1.94
C PRO A 35 3.88 -10.58 1.14
N ASP A 36 3.18 -11.14 0.17
CA ASP A 36 3.67 -12.23 -0.68
C ASP A 36 4.45 -11.69 -1.89
N ASN A 37 3.95 -10.61 -2.49
CA ASN A 37 4.58 -9.91 -3.59
C ASN A 37 4.72 -8.40 -3.29
N PRO A 38 5.83 -7.97 -2.66
CA PRO A 38 6.01 -6.57 -2.26
C PRO A 38 6.15 -5.61 -3.46
N TYR A 39 6.38 -6.13 -4.67
CA TYR A 39 6.57 -5.35 -5.88
C TYR A 39 5.68 -5.86 -7.02
N PRO A 40 4.34 -5.72 -6.90
CA PRO A 40 3.46 -6.13 -7.97
C PRO A 40 3.73 -5.26 -9.22
N SER A 41 3.50 -5.85 -10.39
CA SER A 41 3.71 -5.22 -11.69
C SER A 41 2.92 -3.89 -11.77
N GLY A 42 3.63 -2.77 -11.91
CA GLY A 42 3.04 -1.43 -11.89
C GLY A 42 3.29 -0.64 -10.62
N SER A 43 3.93 -1.24 -9.60
CA SER A 43 4.55 -0.50 -8.51
C SER A 43 5.74 0.30 -9.03
N ARG A 44 5.77 1.61 -8.75
CA ARG A 44 6.93 2.46 -9.04
C ARG A 44 7.46 3.03 -7.74
N LYS A 45 8.77 2.91 -7.54
CA LYS A 45 9.46 3.62 -6.46
C LYS A 45 9.33 5.13 -6.71
N LEU A 46 8.98 5.88 -5.66
CA LEU A 46 8.94 7.34 -5.74
C LEU A 46 10.37 7.88 -5.71
N HIS A 47 10.69 8.76 -6.66
CA HIS A 47 11.99 9.41 -6.73
C HIS A 47 12.17 10.34 -5.52
N GLY A 48 13.29 10.22 -4.80
CA GLY A 48 13.55 10.98 -3.57
C GLY A 48 13.08 10.31 -2.25
N ALA A 49 12.52 9.09 -2.31
CA ALA A 49 12.18 8.33 -1.12
C ALA A 49 12.81 6.93 -1.15
N GLU A 50 13.58 6.55 -0.11
CA GLU A 50 14.35 5.30 -0.10
C GLU A 50 13.47 4.04 -0.12
N TYR A 51 12.33 4.08 0.56
CA TYR A 51 11.48 2.90 0.77
C TYR A 51 10.00 3.15 0.46
N THR A 52 9.70 4.15 -0.37
CA THR A 52 8.32 4.51 -0.71
C THR A 52 7.97 4.10 -2.14
N TYR A 53 6.86 3.40 -2.27
CA TYR A 53 6.35 2.83 -3.50
C TYR A 53 4.94 3.36 -3.77
N ARG A 54 4.62 3.54 -5.05
CA ARG A 54 3.30 3.93 -5.53
C ARG A 54 2.70 2.78 -6.33
N LEU A 55 1.52 2.34 -5.93
CA LEU A 55 0.70 1.37 -6.66
C LEU A 55 -0.54 2.05 -7.24
N ARG A 56 -1.00 1.55 -8.38
CA ARG A 56 -2.23 2.03 -9.03
C ARG A 56 -3.37 1.06 -8.79
N ALA A 57 -4.44 1.55 -8.19
CA ALA A 57 -5.67 0.80 -7.89
C ALA A 57 -6.86 1.43 -8.65
N GLY A 58 -6.87 1.31 -9.98
CA GLY A 58 -7.84 1.99 -10.84
C GLY A 58 -7.60 3.51 -10.86
N ASP A 59 -8.55 4.26 -10.32
CA ASP A 59 -8.50 5.73 -10.18
C ASP A 59 -7.75 6.20 -8.94
N TYR A 60 -7.47 5.29 -7.99
CA TYR A 60 -6.80 5.60 -6.75
C TYR A 60 -5.32 5.20 -6.80
N ARG A 61 -4.50 5.92 -6.02
CA ARG A 61 -3.07 5.64 -5.85
C ARG A 61 -2.83 5.24 -4.41
N ILE A 62 -2.17 4.11 -4.22
CA ILE A 62 -1.78 3.63 -2.90
C ILE A 62 -0.30 3.95 -2.74
N ILE A 63 0.05 4.66 -1.66
CA ILE A 63 1.43 4.98 -1.31
C ILE A 63 1.80 4.13 -0.11
N CYS A 64 2.78 3.26 -0.29
CA CYS A 64 3.29 2.37 0.75
C CYS A 64 4.74 2.73 1.04
N SER A 65 5.06 2.99 2.30
CA SER A 65 6.43 3.15 2.78
C SER A 65 6.82 1.94 3.61
N ARG A 66 7.98 1.36 3.35
CA ARG A 66 8.56 0.34 4.21
C ARG A 66 9.46 1.01 5.24
N SER A 67 9.04 1.00 6.50
CA SER A 67 9.93 1.29 7.62
C SER A 67 10.71 0.02 7.93
N ARG A 68 12.04 0.07 7.83
CA ARG A 68 12.89 -0.92 8.49
C ARG A 68 12.82 -0.58 9.98
N LEU A 69 12.25 -1.45 10.80
CA LEU A 69 12.52 -1.39 12.23
C LEU A 69 14.00 -1.75 12.36
N GLU A 70 14.85 -0.75 12.55
CA GLU A 70 16.22 -0.97 12.98
C GLU A 70 16.16 -1.60 14.38
N THR A 71 16.89 -2.70 14.55
CA THR A 71 17.08 -3.37 15.86
C THR A 71 18.20 -2.67 16.60
#